data_AF-Q70CD9-F1
#
_entry.id   AF-Q70CD9-F1
#
_cell.length_a   1.000
_cell.length_b   1.000
_cell.length_c   1.000
_cell.angle_alpha   90.00
_cell.angle_beta   90.00
_cell.angle_gamma   90.00
#
_symmetry.space_group_name_H-M   'P 1'
#
loop_
_entity.id
_entity.type
_entity.pdbx_description
1 polymer ?
#
loop_
_entity_poly.entity_id
_entity_poly.type
_entity_poly.pdbx_seq_one_letter_code
_entity_poly.pdbx_strand_id
1 'polypeptide(L)'
;MARVAFFSLVFVPLVFNQAIAQQQAATPDAKKLNCLEAMNALRTAAGLAEFKEASTATQILPEKAVEKDATVKPGTLWEEICPKVRGTEPDNITEAKKLTGTFAYYPVADGKKDCNAAVEYWKGGFSLFKNEIPPEFTEANKTTVYNDRAVSFVALYNPKPDPVVSCVLLQCPTATSPGVPGAGRRLSSSSTTVEAVICLTNPAALTENAAPFKEDEWKKIVEAISGNKSEVSPVGPSVALVSATAIAVFALF
;
A
#
# COMPACT_ATOMS: atom_id res chain seq x y z
N MET A 1 70.73 -10.06 -58.06
CA MET A 1 70.12 -8.90 -57.37
C MET A 1 68.61 -9.11 -57.36
N ALA A 2 68.05 -9.65 -56.28
CA ALA A 2 66.61 -9.85 -56.14
C ALA A 2 66.08 -8.86 -55.09
N ARG A 3 65.20 -7.94 -55.52
CA ARG A 3 64.57 -6.94 -54.66
C ARG A 3 63.40 -7.59 -53.92
N VAL A 4 63.50 -7.70 -52.60
CA VAL A 4 62.38 -8.07 -51.73
C VAL A 4 61.57 -6.82 -51.45
N ALA A 5 60.31 -6.78 -51.90
CA ALA A 5 59.37 -5.72 -51.57
C ALA A 5 58.72 -6.02 -50.21
N PHE A 6 58.98 -5.17 -49.22
CA PHE A 6 58.28 -5.17 -47.94
C PHE A 6 56.91 -4.49 -48.09
N PHE A 7 55.83 -5.26 -47.91
CA PHE A 7 54.49 -4.69 -47.71
C PHE A 7 54.31 -4.36 -46.23
N SER A 8 54.25 -3.08 -45.88
CA SER A 8 53.88 -2.61 -44.54
C SER A 8 52.37 -2.79 -44.33
N LEU A 9 52.00 -3.71 -43.44
CA LEU A 9 50.64 -3.87 -42.91
C LEU A 9 50.39 -2.79 -41.85
N VAL A 10 49.61 -1.77 -42.20
CA VAL A 10 49.11 -0.77 -41.25
C VAL A 10 47.92 -1.38 -40.51
N PHE A 11 48.14 -1.84 -39.28
CA PHE A 11 47.05 -2.19 -38.36
C PHE A 11 46.43 -0.90 -37.82
N VAL A 12 45.23 -0.56 -38.28
CA VAL A 12 44.38 0.46 -37.66
C VAL A 12 43.68 -0.21 -36.47
N PRO A 13 43.96 0.18 -35.21
CA PRO A 13 43.17 -0.30 -34.09
C PRO A 13 41.78 0.35 -34.18
N LEU A 14 40.78 -0.45 -34.57
CA LEU A 14 39.37 -0.14 -34.37
C LEU A 14 39.13 -0.06 -32.86
N VAL A 15 39.20 1.14 -32.31
CA VAL A 15 38.78 1.42 -30.93
C VAL A 15 37.25 1.31 -30.91
N PHE A 16 36.74 0.11 -30.62
CA PHE A 16 35.35 -0.09 -30.29
C PHE A 16 35.08 0.61 -28.97
N ASN A 17 34.59 1.85 -29.05
CA ASN A 17 34.07 2.60 -27.92
C ASN A 17 32.75 1.93 -27.49
N GLN A 18 32.83 0.85 -26.71
CA GLN A 18 31.67 0.30 -26.01
C GLN A 18 31.33 1.26 -24.88
N ALA A 19 30.45 2.22 -25.16
CA ALA A 19 29.73 2.92 -24.11
C ALA A 19 28.88 1.88 -23.36
N ILE A 20 29.42 1.36 -22.26
CA ILE A 20 28.61 0.63 -21.28
C ILE A 20 27.69 1.70 -20.69
N ALA A 21 26.45 1.78 -21.18
CA ALA A 21 25.41 2.46 -20.46
C ALA A 21 25.27 1.72 -19.12
N GLN A 22 25.83 2.27 -18.04
CA GLN A 22 25.50 1.82 -16.70
C GLN A 22 24.00 2.05 -16.55
N GLN A 23 23.24 0.98 -16.62
CA GLN A 23 21.81 1.02 -16.37
C GLN A 23 21.65 1.32 -14.89
N GLN A 24 21.45 2.59 -14.55
CA GLN A 24 21.20 3.05 -13.19
C GLN A 24 20.06 2.20 -12.63
N ALA A 25 20.30 1.53 -11.49
CA ALA A 25 19.23 0.81 -10.82
C ALA A 25 18.05 1.77 -10.60
N ALA A 26 16.86 1.36 -11.05
CA ALA A 26 15.68 2.18 -10.87
C ALA A 26 15.47 2.44 -9.37
N THR A 27 15.28 3.70 -8.99
CA THR A 27 15.12 4.11 -7.60
C THR A 27 13.65 4.04 -7.18
N PRO A 28 13.33 3.70 -5.92
CA PRO A 28 11.97 3.73 -5.40
C PRO A 28 11.25 5.06 -5.69
N ASP A 29 9.95 5.01 -5.96
CA ASP A 29 9.11 6.20 -6.19
C ASP A 29 7.89 6.19 -5.29
N ALA A 30 7.67 7.27 -4.55
CA ALA A 30 6.55 7.42 -3.63
C ALA A 30 5.79 8.69 -3.96
N LYS A 31 4.47 8.56 -4.12
CA LYS A 31 3.55 9.66 -4.42
C LYS A 31 2.50 9.77 -3.34
N LYS A 32 2.17 11.00 -2.91
CA LYS A 32 1.10 11.24 -1.94
C LYS A 32 -0.20 10.60 -2.44
N LEU A 33 -0.88 9.89 -1.55
CA LEU A 33 -2.19 9.29 -1.81
C LEU A 33 -3.15 9.76 -0.71
N ASN A 34 -4.32 10.28 -1.08
CA ASN A 34 -5.31 10.71 -0.10
C ASN A 34 -6.32 9.59 0.16
N CYS A 35 -6.25 8.98 1.35
CA CYS A 35 -7.16 7.92 1.77
C CYS A 35 -8.16 8.34 2.85
N LEU A 36 -8.28 9.65 3.15
CA LEU A 36 -9.13 10.14 4.24
C LEU A 36 -10.58 9.68 4.11
N GLU A 37 -11.19 9.87 2.93
CA GLU A 37 -12.59 9.49 2.70
C GLU A 37 -12.83 7.99 2.96
N ALA A 38 -12.05 7.12 2.31
CA ALA A 38 -12.18 5.67 2.45
C ALA A 38 -11.94 5.18 3.88
N MET A 39 -10.93 5.73 4.57
CA MET A 39 -10.62 5.35 5.96
C MET A 39 -11.67 5.90 6.94
N ASN A 40 -12.12 7.14 6.77
CA ASN A 40 -13.06 7.79 7.69
C ASN A 40 -14.46 7.21 7.57
N ALA A 41 -14.89 6.75 6.40
CA ALA A 41 -16.15 6.02 6.25
C ALA A 41 -16.25 4.83 7.23
N LEU A 42 -15.18 4.04 7.36
CA LEU A 42 -15.13 2.90 8.27
C LEU A 42 -15.02 3.32 9.75
N ARG A 43 -14.22 4.37 10.03
CA ARG A 43 -14.01 4.86 11.40
C ARG A 43 -15.26 5.46 12.00
N THR A 44 -15.96 6.31 11.23
CA THR A 44 -17.22 6.93 11.64
C THR A 44 -18.29 5.87 11.86
N ALA A 45 -18.35 4.84 11.01
CA ALA A 45 -19.26 3.70 11.23
C ALA A 45 -18.96 2.95 12.56
N ALA A 46 -17.69 2.90 12.98
CA ALA A 46 -17.27 2.34 14.27
C ALA A 46 -17.31 3.35 15.44
N GLY A 47 -17.87 4.55 15.22
CA GLY A 47 -17.94 5.59 16.26
C GLY A 47 -16.58 6.13 16.70
N LEU A 48 -15.56 6.03 15.86
CA LEU A 48 -14.22 6.55 16.09
C LEU A 48 -14.06 7.94 15.47
N ALA A 49 -13.17 8.76 16.02
CA ALA A 49 -12.84 10.06 15.46
C ALA A 49 -12.23 9.91 14.06
N GLU A 50 -12.61 10.80 13.14
CA GLU A 50 -12.05 10.86 11.80
C GLU A 50 -10.55 11.18 11.83
N PHE A 51 -9.79 10.53 10.96
CA PHE A 51 -8.44 10.97 10.65
C PHE A 51 -8.46 12.36 10.01
N LYS A 52 -7.46 13.17 10.35
CA LYS A 52 -7.09 14.41 9.63
C LYS A 52 -5.79 14.20 8.85
N GLU A 53 -5.44 15.13 7.97
CA GLU A 53 -4.10 15.12 7.36
C GLU A 53 -3.02 15.37 8.40
N ALA A 54 -1.94 14.59 8.35
CA ALA A 54 -0.77 14.83 9.18
C ALA A 54 -0.04 16.10 8.73
N SER A 55 0.38 16.93 9.70
CA SER A 55 1.14 18.17 9.46
C SER A 55 2.53 18.17 10.10
N THR A 56 2.83 17.21 10.98
CA THR A 56 4.12 17.10 11.67
C THR A 56 5.09 16.29 10.84
N ALA A 57 6.34 16.75 10.70
CA ALA A 57 7.36 16.11 9.85
C ALA A 57 7.59 14.61 10.15
N THR A 58 7.51 14.17 11.42
CA THR A 58 7.67 12.76 11.81
C THR A 58 6.40 11.92 11.60
N GLN A 59 5.29 12.54 11.19
CA GLN A 59 3.99 11.91 10.95
C GLN A 59 3.63 11.90 9.46
N ILE A 60 4.43 12.56 8.62
CA ILE A 60 4.25 12.65 7.18
C ILE A 60 5.17 11.65 6.48
N LEU A 61 4.60 10.86 5.58
CA LEU A 61 5.36 10.05 4.64
C LEU A 61 5.81 10.94 3.47
N PRO A 62 7.12 11.11 3.25
CA PRO A 62 7.60 12.05 2.26
C PRO A 62 7.48 11.51 0.83
N GLU A 63 7.13 12.37 -0.12
CA GLU A 63 7.24 12.06 -1.54
C GLU A 63 8.72 11.96 -1.95
N LYS A 64 9.02 11.42 -3.14
CA LYS A 64 10.40 11.21 -3.66
C LYS A 64 11.23 12.51 -3.86
N ALA A 65 10.77 13.68 -3.40
CA ALA A 65 11.47 14.95 -3.63
C ALA A 65 12.77 15.07 -2.81
N VAL A 66 13.77 15.68 -3.45
CA VAL A 66 15.16 15.79 -3.00
C VAL A 66 15.32 16.95 -2.01
N GLU A 67 14.79 16.82 -0.79
CA GLU A 67 15.10 17.78 0.26
C GLU A 67 16.31 17.30 1.07
N LYS A 68 17.42 18.04 0.97
CA LYS A 68 18.69 17.72 1.66
C LYS A 68 18.59 17.84 3.18
N ASP A 69 17.63 18.62 3.69
CA ASP A 69 17.48 18.97 5.11
C ASP A 69 16.17 18.45 5.73
N ALA A 70 15.51 17.48 5.11
CA ALA A 70 14.32 16.87 5.67
C ALA A 70 14.64 16.04 6.93
N THR A 71 13.78 16.15 7.96
CA THR A 71 13.85 15.33 9.19
C THR A 71 13.95 13.83 8.88
N VAL A 72 13.23 13.40 7.84
CA VAL A 72 13.24 12.04 7.29
C VAL A 72 13.72 12.12 5.85
N LYS A 73 14.79 11.40 5.52
CA LYS A 73 15.38 11.42 4.17
C LYS A 73 14.57 10.52 3.24
N PRO A 74 13.87 11.05 2.21
CA PRO A 74 12.91 10.25 1.45
C PRO A 74 13.55 9.10 0.68
N GLY A 75 14.69 9.34 0.01
CA GLY A 75 15.39 8.31 -0.76
C GLY A 75 15.79 7.12 0.10
N THR A 76 16.46 7.38 1.23
CA THR A 76 16.89 6.34 2.18
C THR A 76 15.69 5.65 2.83
N LEU A 77 14.66 6.39 3.24
CA LEU A 77 13.42 5.80 3.77
C LEU A 77 12.82 4.76 2.81
N TRP A 78 12.69 5.09 1.54
CA TRP A 78 12.07 4.20 0.57
C TRP A 78 12.98 3.02 0.19
N GLU A 79 14.31 3.22 0.20
CA GLU A 79 15.28 2.11 0.11
C GLU A 79 15.16 1.14 1.29
N GLU A 80 14.92 1.63 2.51
CA GLU A 80 14.70 0.81 3.72
C GLU A 80 13.36 0.08 3.69
N ILE A 81 12.29 0.68 3.15
CA ILE A 81 10.95 0.08 3.13
C ILE A 81 10.75 -0.91 1.97
N CYS A 82 11.37 -0.67 0.83
CA CYS A 82 11.18 -1.51 -0.37
C CYS A 82 11.53 -3.00 -0.20
N PRO A 83 12.52 -3.43 0.62
CA PRO A 83 12.70 -4.84 0.94
C PRO A 83 11.42 -5.49 1.44
N LYS A 84 10.72 -4.87 2.39
CA LYS A 84 9.44 -5.36 2.93
C LYS A 84 8.38 -5.46 1.84
N VAL A 85 8.32 -4.46 0.95
CA VAL A 85 7.38 -4.45 -0.17
C VAL A 85 7.64 -5.61 -1.14
N ARG A 86 8.92 -5.97 -1.31
CA ARG A 86 9.38 -7.11 -2.11
C ARG A 86 9.23 -8.47 -1.40
N GLY A 87 8.73 -8.50 -0.17
CA GLY A 87 8.63 -9.73 0.63
C GLY A 87 9.97 -10.20 1.21
N THR A 88 10.92 -9.28 1.37
CA THR A 88 12.23 -9.51 1.99
C THR A 88 12.38 -8.65 3.24
N GLU A 89 13.27 -9.03 4.15
CA GLU A 89 13.53 -8.19 5.34
C GLU A 89 14.49 -7.03 5.01
N PRO A 90 14.30 -5.85 5.60
CA PRO A 90 15.21 -4.73 5.43
C PRO A 90 16.49 -4.93 6.26
N ASP A 91 17.64 -4.59 5.68
CA ASP A 91 18.94 -4.65 6.37
C ASP A 91 19.10 -3.55 7.45
N ASN A 92 18.44 -2.40 7.25
CA ASN A 92 18.47 -1.25 8.13
C ASN A 92 17.14 -0.48 8.03
N ILE A 93 16.74 0.19 9.11
CA ILE A 93 15.49 0.96 9.22
C ILE A 93 15.71 2.28 9.98
N THR A 94 16.81 2.98 9.71
CA THR A 94 17.19 4.22 10.40
C THR A 94 16.23 5.39 10.15
N GLU A 95 15.82 5.61 8.91
CA GLU A 95 14.90 6.69 8.56
C GLU A 95 13.46 6.32 8.94
N ALA A 96 13.08 5.05 8.75
CA ALA A 96 11.77 4.56 9.18
C ALA A 96 11.54 4.71 10.70
N LYS A 97 12.60 4.53 11.51
CA LYS A 97 12.55 4.73 12.98
C LYS A 97 12.36 6.19 13.42
N LYS A 98 12.63 7.17 12.55
CA LYS A 98 12.37 8.58 12.86
C LYS A 98 10.90 8.95 12.73
N LEU A 99 10.14 8.15 11.98
CA LEU A 99 8.70 8.30 11.87
C LEU A 99 8.03 7.80 13.14
N THR A 100 7.03 8.53 13.59
CA THR A 100 6.18 8.16 14.72
C THR A 100 4.85 7.65 14.19
N GLY A 101 4.28 6.64 14.84
CA GLY A 101 2.96 6.13 14.49
C GLY A 101 2.96 4.63 14.21
N THR A 102 1.91 4.17 13.56
CA THR A 102 1.75 2.77 13.14
C THR A 102 1.54 2.71 11.64
N PHE A 103 2.36 1.91 10.95
CA PHE A 103 2.23 1.70 9.51
C PHE A 103 1.07 0.76 9.20
N ALA A 104 0.22 1.15 8.25
CA ALA A 104 -0.68 0.27 7.54
C ALA A 104 -0.09 -0.02 6.15
N TYR A 105 -0.02 -1.30 5.82
CA TYR A 105 0.62 -1.81 4.62
C TYR A 105 -0.39 -2.60 3.78
N TYR A 106 -0.58 -2.18 2.54
CA TYR A 106 -1.33 -2.94 1.54
C TYR A 106 -0.42 -3.28 0.37
N PRO A 107 -0.04 -4.56 0.18
CA PRO A 107 0.64 -4.98 -1.05
C PRO A 107 -0.37 -4.87 -2.19
N VAL A 108 -0.08 -4.05 -3.20
CA VAL A 108 -0.97 -3.89 -4.35
C VAL A 108 -1.12 -5.24 -5.03
N ALA A 109 -2.36 -5.72 -5.08
CA ALA A 109 -2.76 -6.93 -5.78
C ALA A 109 -3.71 -6.55 -6.91
N ASP A 110 -3.68 -7.33 -8.00
CA ASP A 110 -4.59 -7.18 -9.14
C ASP A 110 -4.59 -5.76 -9.77
N GLY A 111 -3.48 -5.02 -9.61
CA GLY A 111 -3.33 -3.66 -10.13
C GLY A 111 -4.19 -2.59 -9.44
N LYS A 112 -4.86 -2.91 -8.33
CA LYS A 112 -5.68 -1.96 -7.57
C LYS A 112 -4.79 -1.12 -6.66
N LYS A 113 -4.55 0.13 -7.05
CA LYS A 113 -3.61 1.06 -6.37
C LYS A 113 -4.33 2.14 -5.56
N ASP A 114 -5.61 1.92 -5.28
CA ASP A 114 -6.50 2.88 -4.66
C ASP A 114 -6.74 2.59 -3.17
N CYS A 115 -7.26 3.60 -2.48
CA CYS A 115 -7.52 3.53 -1.06
C CYS A 115 -8.65 2.55 -0.70
N ASN A 116 -9.61 2.28 -1.58
CA ASN A 116 -10.71 1.36 -1.29
C ASN A 116 -10.20 -0.07 -1.20
N ALA A 117 -9.35 -0.48 -2.14
CA ALA A 117 -8.68 -1.78 -2.08
C ALA A 117 -7.79 -1.91 -0.84
N ALA A 118 -7.07 -0.84 -0.48
CA ALA A 118 -6.23 -0.82 0.71
C ALA A 118 -7.05 -0.98 2.01
N VAL A 119 -8.12 -0.20 2.20
CA VAL A 119 -8.96 -0.31 3.41
C VAL A 119 -9.71 -1.63 3.48
N GLU A 120 -10.13 -2.21 2.35
CA GLU A 120 -10.73 -3.54 2.31
C GLU A 120 -9.72 -4.62 2.75
N TYR A 121 -8.49 -4.53 2.25
CA TYR A 121 -7.41 -5.42 2.65
C TYR A 121 -7.13 -5.32 4.16
N TRP A 122 -6.97 -4.11 4.70
CA TRP A 122 -6.73 -3.88 6.12
C TRP A 122 -7.91 -4.31 6.99
N LYS A 123 -9.15 -4.02 6.59
CA LYS A 123 -10.36 -4.47 7.28
C LYS A 123 -10.38 -5.98 7.44
N GLY A 124 -9.91 -6.73 6.45
CA GLY A 124 -9.79 -8.19 6.54
C GLY A 124 -8.76 -8.69 7.58
N GLY A 125 -7.96 -7.81 8.19
CA GLY A 125 -7.17 -8.17 9.37
C GLY A 125 -8.01 -8.50 10.60
N PHE A 126 -9.29 -8.07 10.65
CA PHE A 126 -10.24 -8.42 11.70
C PHE A 126 -10.32 -9.93 11.98
N SER A 127 -10.38 -10.74 10.92
CA SER A 127 -10.51 -12.20 11.06
C SER A 127 -9.30 -12.87 11.70
N LEU A 128 -8.13 -12.20 11.69
CA LEU A 128 -6.91 -12.73 12.30
C LEU A 128 -7.01 -12.78 13.83
N PHE A 129 -7.88 -11.95 14.41
CA PHE A 129 -8.18 -11.95 15.84
C PHE A 129 -9.36 -12.86 16.21
N LYS A 130 -9.90 -13.65 15.27
CA LYS A 130 -10.95 -14.66 15.52
C LYS A 130 -12.21 -14.10 16.21
N ASN A 131 -12.55 -12.84 15.94
CA ASN A 131 -13.64 -12.08 16.60
C ASN A 131 -13.41 -11.79 18.09
N GLU A 132 -12.20 -12.05 18.60
CA GLU A 132 -11.79 -11.68 19.95
C GLU A 132 -11.06 -10.33 19.93
N ILE A 133 -11.10 -9.62 21.05
CA ILE A 133 -10.34 -8.38 21.20
C ILE A 133 -8.84 -8.67 21.00
N PRO A 134 -8.14 -7.88 20.17
CA PRO A 134 -6.70 -8.05 19.98
C PRO A 134 -5.96 -8.05 21.32
N PRO A 135 -5.07 -9.04 21.57
CA PRO A 135 -4.37 -9.18 22.84
C PRO A 135 -3.35 -8.06 23.04
N GLU A 136 -2.73 -7.97 24.21
CA GLU A 136 -1.65 -7.01 24.43
C GLU A 136 -0.52 -7.13 23.40
N PHE A 137 -0.01 -5.97 22.97
CA PHE A 137 1.12 -5.89 22.06
C PHE A 137 2.43 -6.14 22.84
N THR A 138 2.90 -7.37 22.80
CA THR A 138 4.12 -7.82 23.47
C THR A 138 5.11 -8.40 22.45
N GLU A 139 6.38 -8.52 22.82
CA GLU A 139 7.39 -9.15 21.95
C GLU A 139 7.01 -10.59 21.56
N ALA A 140 6.34 -11.35 22.44
CA ALA A 140 5.87 -12.70 22.15
C ALA A 140 4.79 -12.76 21.06
N ASN A 141 3.91 -11.75 21.01
CA ASN A 141 2.76 -11.71 20.10
C ASN A 141 3.03 -10.90 18.82
N LYS A 142 4.13 -10.16 18.78
CA LYS A 142 4.51 -9.23 17.72
C LYS A 142 4.52 -9.86 16.32
N THR A 143 4.97 -11.10 16.21
CA THR A 143 5.06 -11.80 14.90
C THR A 143 4.04 -12.93 14.76
N THR A 144 3.51 -13.45 15.87
CA THR A 144 2.56 -14.58 15.90
C THR A 144 1.12 -14.11 15.75
N VAL A 145 0.78 -12.94 16.30
CA VAL A 145 -0.56 -12.32 16.23
C VAL A 145 -0.54 -11.08 15.34
N TYR A 146 0.46 -10.22 15.53
CA TYR A 146 0.54 -8.90 14.90
C TYR A 146 1.34 -8.89 13.58
N ASN A 147 0.95 -9.74 12.63
CA ASN A 147 1.48 -9.64 11.27
C ASN A 147 1.07 -8.31 10.59
N ASP A 148 1.65 -8.01 9.42
CA ASP A 148 1.42 -6.74 8.73
C ASP A 148 -0.06 -6.41 8.51
N ARG A 149 -0.88 -7.41 8.18
CA ARG A 149 -2.32 -7.20 7.96
C ARG A 149 -3.06 -6.92 9.28
N ALA A 150 -2.70 -7.62 10.36
CA ALA A 150 -3.25 -7.38 11.69
C ALA A 150 -2.84 -5.99 12.24
N VAL A 151 -1.58 -5.58 12.05
CA VAL A 151 -1.09 -4.24 12.41
C VAL A 151 -1.81 -3.17 11.59
N SER A 152 -2.04 -3.41 10.30
CA SER A 152 -2.75 -2.46 9.44
C SER A 152 -4.22 -2.31 9.83
N PHE A 153 -4.87 -3.39 10.24
CA PHE A 153 -6.22 -3.34 10.83
C PHE A 153 -6.23 -2.45 12.08
N VAL A 154 -5.26 -2.65 12.99
CA VAL A 154 -5.14 -1.84 14.21
C VAL A 154 -4.88 -0.37 13.89
N ALA A 155 -4.03 -0.10 12.90
CA ALA A 155 -3.75 1.25 12.43
C ALA A 155 -5.01 1.94 11.85
N LEU A 156 -5.83 1.22 11.08
CA LEU A 156 -7.07 1.74 10.48
C LEU A 156 -8.11 2.14 11.54
N TYR A 157 -8.33 1.28 12.54
CA TYR A 157 -9.29 1.52 13.62
C TYR A 157 -8.68 2.18 14.87
N ASN A 158 -7.48 2.75 14.76
CA ASN A 158 -6.76 3.38 15.86
C ASN A 158 -7.66 4.34 16.70
N PRO A 159 -7.89 4.06 18.00
CA PRO A 159 -8.84 4.80 18.82
C PRO A 159 -8.22 6.02 19.51
N LYS A 160 -6.92 6.29 19.29
CA LYS A 160 -6.23 7.41 19.93
C LYS A 160 -6.86 8.75 19.52
N PRO A 161 -6.90 9.74 20.44
CA PRO A 161 -7.48 11.04 20.17
C PRO A 161 -6.68 11.82 19.12
N ASP A 162 -7.34 12.78 18.48
CA ASP A 162 -6.80 13.65 17.44
C ASP A 162 -6.00 12.90 16.36
N PRO A 163 -6.60 11.85 15.76
CA PRO A 163 -5.85 10.96 14.91
C PRO A 163 -5.53 11.64 13.57
N VAL A 164 -4.31 11.43 13.07
CA VAL A 164 -3.88 11.92 11.75
C VAL A 164 -3.32 10.78 10.91
N VAL A 165 -3.34 10.95 9.59
CA VAL A 165 -2.81 9.98 8.63
C VAL A 165 -2.03 10.66 7.52
N SER A 166 -0.97 10.00 7.06
CA SER A 166 -0.26 10.30 5.82
C SER A 166 -0.12 9.03 5.01
N CYS A 167 -0.49 9.05 3.72
CA CYS A 167 -0.38 7.87 2.85
C CYS A 167 0.39 8.16 1.56
N VAL A 168 1.03 7.13 1.04
CA VAL A 168 1.68 7.14 -0.28
C VAL A 168 1.36 5.87 -1.05
N LEU A 169 1.37 5.99 -2.38
CA LEU A 169 1.58 4.86 -3.28
C LEU A 169 3.09 4.73 -3.52
N LEU A 170 3.67 3.64 -3.04
CA LEU A 170 5.08 3.32 -3.19
C LEU A 170 5.28 2.32 -4.33
N GLN A 171 6.23 2.63 -5.19
CA GLN A 171 6.72 1.81 -6.28
C GLN A 171 8.16 1.39 -5.99
N CYS A 172 8.38 0.08 -5.86
CA CYS A 172 9.66 -0.52 -5.56
C CYS A 172 10.15 -1.34 -6.77
N PRO A 173 11.19 -0.89 -7.46
CA PRO A 173 11.80 -1.64 -8.54
C PRO A 173 12.36 -2.98 -8.03
N THR A 174 12.15 -4.05 -8.79
CA THR A 174 12.82 -5.34 -8.55
C THR A 174 14.14 -5.37 -9.31
N ALA A 175 15.18 -5.97 -8.74
CA ALA A 175 16.45 -6.16 -9.44
C ALA A 175 16.23 -6.90 -10.77
N THR A 176 16.78 -6.36 -11.86
CA THR A 176 16.89 -7.10 -13.13
C THR A 176 17.88 -8.24 -12.94
N SER A 177 17.48 -9.48 -13.23
CA SER A 177 18.43 -10.58 -13.38
C SER A 177 19.49 -10.19 -14.41
N PRO A 178 20.81 -10.35 -14.13
CA PRO A 178 21.83 -10.14 -15.15
C PRO A 178 21.56 -11.12 -16.29
N GLY A 179 21.16 -10.61 -17.45
CA GLY A 179 20.98 -11.43 -18.64
C GLY A 179 22.29 -12.16 -18.96
N VAL A 180 22.20 -13.47 -19.16
CA VAL A 180 23.31 -14.28 -19.66
C VAL A 180 23.84 -13.65 -20.96
N PRO A 181 25.13 -13.32 -21.07
CA PRO A 181 25.69 -12.78 -22.31
C PRO A 181 25.58 -13.85 -23.41
N GLY A 182 24.69 -13.66 -24.38
CA GLY A 182 24.61 -14.54 -25.57
C GLY A 182 23.22 -14.84 -26.11
N ALA A 183 22.13 -14.54 -25.40
CA ALA A 183 20.79 -14.73 -25.94
C ALA A 183 20.36 -13.51 -26.79
N GLY A 184 20.11 -13.74 -28.07
CA GLY A 184 19.79 -12.72 -29.06
C GLY A 184 18.71 -11.73 -28.64
N ARG A 185 19.01 -10.46 -28.91
CA ARG A 185 18.13 -9.28 -28.95
C ARG A 185 16.64 -9.57 -29.15
N ARG A 186 15.89 -9.65 -28.05
CA ARG A 186 14.54 -9.08 -27.92
C ARG A 186 14.53 -8.19 -26.69
N LEU A 187 14.45 -6.89 -26.94
CA LEU A 187 14.33 -5.83 -25.94
C LEU A 187 12.94 -5.97 -25.28
N SER A 188 12.90 -6.64 -24.14
CA SER A 188 11.85 -6.45 -23.14
C SER A 188 12.52 -6.60 -21.78
N SER A 189 13.37 -5.63 -21.44
CA SER A 189 13.77 -5.38 -20.07
C SER A 189 12.57 -4.80 -19.33
N SER A 190 11.54 -5.61 -19.08
CA SER A 190 10.49 -5.25 -18.14
C SER A 190 11.11 -5.32 -16.75
N SER A 191 11.69 -4.21 -16.29
CA SER A 191 11.96 -4.01 -14.87
C SER A 191 10.62 -4.14 -14.15
N THR A 192 10.35 -5.28 -13.52
CA THR A 192 9.12 -5.46 -12.75
C THR A 192 9.17 -4.52 -11.54
N THR A 193 8.06 -3.87 -11.25
CA THR A 193 7.90 -3.00 -10.07
C THR A 193 6.85 -3.64 -9.20
N VAL A 194 7.17 -3.81 -7.92
CA VAL A 194 6.16 -4.18 -6.91
C VAL A 194 5.68 -2.91 -6.24
N GLU A 195 4.40 -2.84 -5.93
CA GLU A 195 3.75 -1.62 -5.46
C GLU A 195 3.03 -1.88 -4.14
N ALA A 196 2.95 -0.85 -3.31
CA ALA A 196 2.20 -0.90 -2.07
C ALA A 196 1.54 0.45 -1.78
N VAL A 197 0.35 0.41 -1.18
CA VAL A 197 -0.19 1.57 -0.46
C VAL A 197 0.31 1.49 0.97
N ILE A 198 0.97 2.56 1.41
CA ILE A 198 1.50 2.67 2.76
C ILE A 198 0.87 3.88 3.42
N CYS A 199 0.24 3.69 4.57
CA CYS A 199 -0.22 4.78 5.42
C CYS A 199 0.50 4.75 6.75
N LEU A 200 0.73 5.92 7.34
CA LEU A 200 1.24 6.09 8.69
C LEU A 200 0.16 6.79 9.51
N THR A 201 -0.39 6.09 10.50
CA THR A 201 -1.41 6.66 11.39
C THR A 201 -0.77 7.08 12.72
N ASN A 202 -1.23 8.22 13.24
CA ASN A 202 -0.76 8.78 14.49
C ASN A 202 -1.94 9.18 15.39
N PRO A 203 -1.79 9.14 16.72
CA PRO A 203 -0.65 8.60 17.49
C PRO A 203 -0.42 7.09 17.25
N ALA A 204 0.70 6.53 17.74
CA ALA A 204 0.95 5.09 17.58
C ALA A 204 -0.18 4.25 18.20
N ALA A 205 -0.74 3.33 17.40
CA ALA A 205 -1.86 2.48 17.78
C ALA A 205 -1.41 1.31 18.67
N LEU A 206 -0.18 0.83 18.45
CA LEU A 206 0.45 -0.24 19.22
C LEU A 206 1.44 0.36 20.21
N THR A 207 1.27 0.03 21.49
CA THR A 207 2.16 0.41 22.58
C THR A 207 2.55 -0.87 23.31
N GLU A 208 3.82 -1.01 23.67
CA GLU A 208 4.31 -2.20 24.35
C GLU A 208 3.54 -2.46 25.64
N ASN A 209 3.15 -3.71 25.86
CA ASN A 209 2.41 -4.19 27.03
C ASN A 209 1.02 -3.53 27.21
N ALA A 210 0.39 -3.11 26.11
CA ALA A 210 -0.98 -2.60 26.10
C ALA A 210 -1.80 -3.21 24.97
N ALA A 211 -3.08 -3.48 25.24
CA ALA A 211 -4.05 -3.83 24.20
C ALA A 211 -4.35 -2.58 23.33
N PRO A 212 -4.51 -2.75 22.00
CA PRO A 212 -4.74 -1.62 21.10
C PRO A 212 -6.14 -1.01 21.22
N PHE A 213 -7.09 -1.76 21.78
CA PHE A 213 -8.48 -1.34 21.95
C PHE A 213 -8.95 -1.63 23.37
N LYS A 214 -9.87 -0.80 23.85
CA LYS A 214 -10.73 -1.12 25.00
C LYS A 214 -11.93 -1.95 24.55
N GLU A 215 -12.60 -2.57 25.51
CA GLU A 215 -13.77 -3.42 25.26
C GLU A 215 -14.91 -2.67 24.53
N ASP A 216 -15.18 -1.42 24.92
CA ASP A 216 -16.23 -0.60 24.32
C ASP A 216 -15.88 -0.13 22.89
N GLU A 217 -14.60 0.19 22.65
CA GLU A 217 -14.07 0.50 21.32
C GLU A 217 -14.16 -0.73 20.40
N TRP A 218 -13.73 -1.89 20.90
CA TRP A 218 -13.77 -3.15 20.18
C TRP A 218 -15.19 -3.55 19.79
N LYS A 219 -16.14 -3.44 20.73
CA LYS A 219 -17.55 -3.74 20.47
C LYS A 219 -18.12 -2.91 19.32
N LYS A 220 -17.85 -1.61 19.28
CA LYS A 220 -18.30 -0.73 18.18
C LYS A 220 -17.68 -1.11 16.84
N ILE A 221 -16.40 -1.50 16.84
CA ILE A 221 -15.71 -1.98 15.63
C ILE A 221 -16.35 -3.28 15.12
N VAL A 222 -16.61 -4.24 16.02
CA VAL A 222 -17.29 -5.51 15.68
C VAL A 222 -18.69 -5.25 15.13
N GLU A 223 -19.45 -4.35 15.75
CA GLU A 223 -20.79 -3.95 15.30
C GLU A 223 -20.75 -3.31 13.92
N ALA A 224 -19.82 -2.38 13.66
CA ALA A 224 -19.66 -1.74 12.34
C ALA A 224 -19.28 -2.74 11.25
N ILE A 225 -18.38 -3.68 11.55
CA ILE A 225 -17.96 -4.72 10.59
C ILE A 225 -19.10 -5.72 10.31
N SER A 226 -19.86 -6.09 11.34
CA SER A 226 -20.96 -7.06 11.24
C SER A 226 -22.23 -6.46 10.63
N GLY A 227 -22.52 -5.19 10.94
CA GLY A 227 -23.67 -4.44 10.43
C GLY A 227 -23.57 -4.09 8.95
N ASN A 228 -22.35 -3.99 8.40
CA ASN A 228 -22.12 -3.81 6.96
C ASN A 228 -22.43 -5.06 6.11
N LYS A 229 -22.96 -6.14 6.69
CA LYS A 229 -23.44 -7.31 5.93
C LYS A 229 -24.83 -7.11 5.29
N SER A 230 -25.39 -5.89 5.30
CA SER A 230 -26.75 -5.63 4.78
C SER A 230 -26.89 -4.41 3.88
N GLU A 231 -25.83 -4.01 3.15
CA GLU A 231 -26.01 -3.10 2.01
C GLU A 231 -26.24 -3.89 0.71
N VAL A 232 -27.35 -4.64 0.69
CA VAL A 232 -28.02 -4.95 -0.57
C VAL A 232 -28.70 -3.66 -1.00
N SER A 233 -28.21 -3.08 -2.09
CA SER A 233 -28.83 -1.96 -2.79
C SER A 233 -30.36 -2.12 -2.84
N PRO A 234 -31.16 -1.14 -2.34
CA PRO A 234 -32.58 -1.15 -2.58
C PRO A 234 -32.79 -0.71 -4.04
N VAL A 235 -32.70 -1.66 -4.96
CA VAL A 235 -33.50 -1.58 -6.18
C VAL A 235 -34.94 -1.63 -5.68
N GLY A 236 -35.54 -0.44 -5.57
CA GLY A 236 -36.83 -0.24 -4.94
C GLY A 236 -37.92 -1.12 -5.58
N PRO A 237 -38.95 -1.49 -4.82
CA PRO A 237 -40.08 -2.20 -5.40
C PRO A 237 -40.77 -1.24 -6.38
N SER A 238 -40.64 -1.53 -7.68
CA SER A 238 -41.51 -0.98 -8.71
C SER A 238 -42.95 -1.29 -8.31
N VAL A 239 -43.67 -0.27 -7.87
CA VAL A 239 -45.12 -0.31 -7.67
C VAL A 239 -45.74 -0.53 -9.05
N ALA A 240 -46.07 -1.78 -9.37
CA ALA A 240 -46.93 -2.07 -10.51
C ALA A 240 -48.34 -1.58 -10.17
N LEU A 241 -48.72 -0.45 -10.77
CA LEU A 241 -50.08 0.07 -10.79
C LEU A 241 -51.01 -1.01 -11.37
N VAL A 242 -51.93 -1.50 -10.54
CA VAL A 242 -53.07 -2.31 -10.98
C VAL A 242 -54.09 -1.37 -11.59
N SER A 243 -54.14 -1.29 -12.93
CA SER A 243 -55.23 -0.63 -13.64
C SER A 243 -56.39 -1.62 -13.80
N ALA A 244 -57.47 -1.41 -13.05
CA ALA A 244 -58.75 -2.06 -13.26
C ALA A 244 -59.44 -1.46 -14.49
N THR A 245 -59.69 -2.28 -15.53
CA THR A 245 -60.63 -1.96 -16.60
C THR A 245 -61.88 -2.81 -16.42
N ALA A 246 -62.99 -2.14 -16.12
CA ALA A 246 -64.34 -2.69 -16.12
C ALA A 246 -64.76 -3.04 -17.56
N ILE A 247 -65.34 -4.23 -17.75
CA ILE A 247 -66.16 -4.53 -18.92
C ILE A 247 -67.57 -4.80 -18.41
N ALA A 248 -68.46 -3.86 -18.71
CA ALA A 248 -69.87 -3.92 -18.40
C ALA A 248 -70.58 -4.97 -19.27
N VAL A 249 -71.41 -5.79 -18.63
CA VAL A 249 -72.40 -6.63 -19.28
C VAL A 249 -73.62 -5.77 -19.59
N PHE A 250 -74.03 -5.72 -20.87
CA PHE A 250 -75.41 -5.45 -21.26
C PHE A 250 -75.82 -6.46 -22.31
N ALA A 251 -76.77 -7.31 -21.94
CA ALA A 251 -77.63 -8.02 -22.86
C ALA A 251 -78.74 -7.05 -23.33
N LEU A 252 -79.16 -7.16 -24.61
CA LEU A 252 -80.55 -7.21 -25.08
C LEU A 252 -80.65 -6.92 -26.60
N PHE A 253 -81.34 -7.84 -27.30
CA PHE A 253 -81.83 -7.84 -28.69
C PHE A 253 -80.83 -8.09 -29.82
#